data_AF-A0A8S2YZP2-F1
#
_entry.id   AF-A0A8S2YZP2-F1
#
_cell.length_a   1.000
_cell.length_b   1.000
_cell.length_c   1.000
_cell.angle_alpha   90.00
_cell.angle_beta   90.00
_cell.angle_gamma   90.00
#
_symmetry.space_group_name_H-M   'P 1'
#
loop_
_entity.id
_entity.type
_entity.pdbx_description
1 polymer ?
#
loop_
_entity_poly.entity_id
_entity_poly.type
_entity_poly.pdbx_seq_one_letter_code
_entity_poly.pdbx_strand_id
1 'polypeptide(L)'
;INASRDEEYNVRWKACEALGKLGEKAATNEVIAAFINAARDKDYDVRMGAWAALGMLGEEAAINEVTAALLNAMSDEKYYVRWEACQALAKLGEKATTNEVIAALLDALRDDNRNVRVEECEALGKLGESAARNEVITALVNAVGDVNRNVRREACETLGKLGERAATNEVIAALLNAMRDGNADVRGDAYEALGNLGEKAATIEGFVALVNELSGTISDADHIYLNECLVRVMCSFDEMKQLKSETVEKLFYFIRNVTQFDLTPISLEHMSKVFLDSGIVRWLGLVAYVALLQGIAVTVKGSCIWIYDGKGSLEFNSDRPELLASLIEAFGNQKSAIECGWSSMQGSDN
;
A
#
# COMPACT_ATOMS: atom_id res chain seq x y z
N ILE A 1 9.43 -22.69 -33.52
CA ILE A 1 9.81 -23.92 -32.77
C ILE A 1 11.14 -24.48 -33.26
N ASN A 2 11.32 -24.86 -34.53
CA ASN A 2 12.62 -25.42 -34.99
C ASN A 2 13.85 -24.54 -34.70
N ALA A 3 13.72 -23.21 -34.81
CA ALA A 3 14.80 -22.26 -34.50
C ALA A 3 15.23 -22.26 -33.00
N SER A 4 14.43 -22.81 -32.08
CA SER A 4 14.84 -22.96 -30.67
C SER A 4 15.82 -24.12 -30.45
N ARG A 5 16.17 -24.86 -31.51
CA ARG A 5 17.14 -25.97 -31.52
C ARG A 5 18.37 -25.67 -32.39
N ASP A 6 18.54 -24.42 -32.80
CA ASP A 6 19.66 -23.99 -33.64
C ASP A 6 21.01 -24.15 -32.90
N GLU A 7 22.12 -24.29 -33.62
CA GLU A 7 23.45 -24.40 -33.02
C GLU A 7 23.88 -23.08 -32.37
N GLU A 8 23.49 -21.94 -32.94
CA GLU A 8 23.84 -20.63 -32.38
C GLU A 8 22.88 -20.18 -31.27
N TYR A 9 23.45 -19.78 -30.14
CA TYR A 9 22.69 -19.43 -28.93
C TYR A 9 21.80 -18.18 -29.14
N ASN A 10 22.27 -17.19 -29.90
CA ASN A 10 21.53 -15.99 -30.28
C ASN A 10 20.25 -16.34 -31.06
N VAL A 11 20.30 -17.32 -31.97
CA VAL A 11 19.15 -17.79 -32.75
C VAL A 11 18.16 -18.48 -31.83
N ARG A 12 18.63 -19.34 -30.92
CA ARG A 12 17.78 -20.01 -29.92
C ARG A 12 17.09 -19.02 -28.98
N TRP A 13 17.82 -18.03 -28.48
CA TRP A 13 17.30 -16.96 -27.63
C TRP A 13 16.25 -16.12 -28.36
N LYS A 14 16.54 -15.65 -29.58
CA LYS A 14 15.58 -14.88 -30.39
C LYS A 14 14.34 -15.69 -30.75
N ALA A 15 14.48 -17.00 -30.95
CA ALA A 15 13.34 -17.88 -31.16
C ALA A 15 12.42 -17.92 -29.94
N CYS A 16 12.98 -17.98 -28.72
CA CYS A 16 12.21 -17.90 -27.48
C CYS A 16 11.50 -16.55 -27.35
N GLU A 17 12.22 -15.44 -27.55
CA GLU A 17 11.66 -14.09 -27.50
C GLU A 17 10.50 -13.91 -28.48
N ALA A 18 10.66 -14.34 -29.73
CA ALA A 18 9.63 -14.19 -30.76
C ALA A 18 8.38 -15.00 -30.45
N LEU A 19 8.53 -16.23 -29.94
CA LEU A 19 7.40 -17.08 -29.55
C LEU A 19 6.70 -16.54 -28.28
N GLY A 20 7.46 -16.06 -27.29
CA GLY A 20 6.90 -15.47 -26.06
C GLY A 20 6.05 -14.23 -26.35
N LYS A 21 6.46 -13.38 -27.30
CA LYS A 21 5.70 -12.20 -27.73
C LYS A 21 4.34 -12.50 -28.36
N LEU A 22 4.05 -13.76 -28.70
CA LEU A 22 2.71 -14.18 -29.10
C LEU A 22 1.72 -14.21 -27.91
N GLY A 23 2.24 -14.20 -26.68
CA GLY A 23 1.50 -14.12 -25.44
C GLY A 23 0.67 -15.37 -25.13
N GLU A 24 -0.35 -15.20 -24.28
CA GLU A 24 -1.24 -16.27 -23.80
C GLU A 24 -1.82 -17.15 -24.90
N LYS A 25 -2.13 -16.60 -26.08
CA LYS A 25 -2.70 -17.35 -27.20
C LYS A 25 -1.76 -18.43 -27.75
N ALA A 26 -0.47 -18.35 -27.46
CA ALA A 26 0.53 -19.33 -27.85
C ALA A 26 0.81 -20.39 -26.78
N ALA A 27 0.08 -20.39 -25.64
CA ALA A 27 0.22 -21.34 -24.54
C ALA A 27 -0.29 -22.76 -24.91
N THR A 28 0.32 -23.36 -25.92
CA THR A 28 0.09 -24.74 -26.34
C THR A 28 1.14 -25.65 -25.72
N ASN A 29 0.79 -26.93 -25.54
CA ASN A 29 1.73 -27.94 -25.02
C ASN A 29 3.04 -28.01 -25.81
N GLU A 30 2.99 -27.82 -27.13
CA GLU A 30 4.19 -27.86 -27.98
C GLU A 30 5.12 -26.67 -27.72
N VAL A 31 4.55 -25.46 -27.55
CA VAL A 31 5.32 -24.24 -27.24
C VAL A 31 5.90 -24.33 -25.82
N ILE A 32 5.09 -24.76 -24.85
CA ILE A 32 5.54 -24.95 -23.46
C ILE A 32 6.70 -25.97 -23.41
N ALA A 33 6.56 -27.11 -24.07
CA ALA A 33 7.62 -28.11 -24.13
C ALA A 33 8.89 -27.58 -24.83
N ALA A 34 8.75 -26.74 -25.85
CA ALA A 34 9.90 -26.11 -26.51
C ALA A 34 10.64 -25.17 -25.55
N PHE A 35 9.94 -24.38 -24.75
CA PHE A 35 10.56 -23.49 -23.76
C PHE A 35 11.18 -24.26 -22.59
N ILE A 36 10.53 -25.29 -22.06
CA ILE A 36 11.12 -26.15 -21.00
C ILE A 36 12.43 -26.80 -21.48
N ASN A 37 12.50 -27.21 -22.75
CA ASN A 37 13.74 -27.72 -23.32
C ASN A 37 14.82 -26.63 -23.46
N ALA A 38 14.46 -25.45 -23.96
CA ALA A 38 15.38 -24.30 -24.06
C ALA A 38 15.86 -23.81 -22.68
N ALA A 39 15.05 -23.99 -21.63
CA ALA A 39 15.41 -23.66 -20.27
C ALA A 39 16.52 -24.55 -19.68
N ARG A 40 16.89 -25.64 -20.35
CA ARG A 40 18.01 -26.53 -19.99
C ARG A 40 19.26 -26.27 -20.81
N ASP A 41 19.30 -25.18 -21.57
CA ASP A 41 20.44 -24.84 -22.42
C ASP A 41 21.71 -24.59 -21.62
N LYS A 42 22.86 -24.91 -22.21
CA LYS A 42 24.17 -24.59 -21.63
C LYS A 42 24.39 -23.08 -21.50
N ASP A 43 23.81 -22.31 -22.42
CA ASP A 43 23.93 -20.86 -22.46
C ASP A 43 22.85 -20.19 -21.60
N TYR A 44 23.28 -19.32 -20.68
CA TYR A 44 22.35 -18.71 -19.73
C TYR A 44 21.43 -17.67 -20.40
N ASP A 45 21.81 -17.06 -21.52
CA ASP A 45 20.94 -16.11 -22.24
C ASP A 45 19.74 -16.87 -22.86
N VAL A 46 19.97 -18.10 -23.31
CA VAL A 46 18.91 -18.98 -23.82
C VAL A 46 18.00 -19.44 -22.67
N ARG A 47 18.58 -19.86 -21.54
CA ARG A 47 17.78 -20.24 -20.35
C ARG A 47 16.91 -19.08 -19.86
N MET A 48 17.52 -17.90 -19.70
CA MET A 48 16.86 -16.66 -19.31
C MET A 48 15.72 -16.32 -20.28
N GLY A 49 16.00 -16.34 -21.59
CA GLY A 49 14.98 -16.06 -22.62
C GLY A 49 13.84 -17.06 -22.65
N ALA A 50 14.10 -18.33 -22.32
CA ALA A 50 13.06 -19.35 -22.21
C ALA A 50 12.10 -19.07 -21.04
N TRP A 51 12.63 -18.69 -19.86
CA TRP A 51 11.79 -18.32 -18.71
C TRP A 51 11.00 -17.04 -18.94
N ALA A 52 11.64 -16.01 -19.50
CA ALA A 52 10.95 -14.79 -19.89
C ALA A 52 9.79 -15.09 -20.85
N ALA A 53 10.02 -15.95 -21.84
CA ALA A 53 8.99 -16.36 -22.80
C ALA A 53 7.86 -17.18 -22.16
N LEU A 54 8.17 -18.08 -21.21
CA LEU A 54 7.16 -18.80 -20.43
C LEU A 54 6.30 -17.86 -19.59
N GLY A 55 6.90 -16.87 -18.93
CA GLY A 55 6.17 -15.86 -18.19
C GLY A 55 5.22 -15.03 -19.08
N MET A 56 5.61 -14.75 -20.32
CA MET A 56 4.74 -14.04 -21.28
C MET A 56 3.51 -14.85 -21.73
N LEU A 57 3.51 -16.17 -21.54
CA LEU A 57 2.33 -17.00 -21.79
C LEU A 57 1.27 -16.86 -20.69
N GLY A 58 1.60 -16.20 -19.57
CA GLY A 58 0.66 -15.90 -18.50
C GLY A 58 0.10 -17.14 -17.80
N GLU A 59 -1.04 -16.96 -17.12
CA GLU A 59 -1.66 -18.00 -16.30
C GLU A 59 -2.00 -19.29 -17.05
N GLU A 60 -2.18 -19.25 -18.37
CA GLU A 60 -2.47 -20.45 -19.18
C GLU A 60 -1.28 -21.42 -19.25
N ALA A 61 -0.06 -20.95 -18.96
CA ALA A 61 1.13 -21.79 -18.83
C ALA A 61 1.36 -22.29 -17.39
N ALA A 62 0.49 -21.96 -16.43
CA ALA A 62 0.61 -22.36 -15.02
C ALA A 62 0.26 -23.84 -14.77
N ILE A 63 0.98 -24.74 -15.44
CA ILE A 63 0.87 -26.18 -15.26
C ILE A 63 1.97 -26.72 -14.34
N ASN A 64 1.75 -27.90 -13.75
CA ASN A 64 2.69 -28.51 -12.80
C ASN A 64 4.10 -28.70 -13.39
N GLU A 65 4.21 -29.04 -14.67
CA GLU A 65 5.51 -29.23 -15.33
C GLU A 65 6.30 -27.93 -15.42
N VAL A 66 5.64 -26.82 -15.78
CA VAL A 66 6.26 -25.49 -15.85
C VAL A 66 6.67 -25.03 -14.45
N THR A 67 5.79 -25.20 -13.47
CA THR A 67 6.05 -24.82 -12.08
C THR A 67 7.25 -25.59 -11.53
N ALA A 68 7.30 -26.91 -11.69
CA ALA A 68 8.43 -27.72 -11.26
C ALA A 68 9.74 -27.33 -11.97
N ALA A 69 9.67 -26.97 -13.25
CA ALA A 69 10.85 -26.55 -14.01
C ALA A 69 11.35 -25.16 -13.54
N LEU A 70 10.44 -24.22 -13.24
CA LEU A 70 10.77 -22.90 -12.67
C LEU A 70 11.42 -23.01 -11.28
N LEU A 71 10.90 -23.89 -10.42
CA LEU A 71 11.50 -24.14 -9.09
C LEU A 71 12.97 -24.57 -9.19
N ASN A 72 13.32 -25.39 -10.19
CA ASN A 72 14.72 -25.75 -10.42
C ASN A 72 15.56 -24.56 -10.90
N ALA A 73 14.99 -23.67 -11.72
CA ALA A 73 15.68 -22.49 -12.23
C ALA A 73 15.96 -21.42 -11.17
N MET A 74 15.17 -21.38 -10.09
CA MET A 74 15.46 -20.55 -8.92
C MET A 74 16.74 -20.95 -8.19
N SER A 75 17.34 -22.09 -8.53
CA SER A 75 18.66 -22.53 -8.03
C SER A 75 19.78 -22.41 -9.07
N ASP A 76 19.56 -21.72 -10.20
CA ASP A 76 20.57 -21.56 -11.25
C ASP A 76 21.79 -20.78 -10.76
N GLU A 77 22.98 -21.16 -11.25
CA GLU A 77 24.24 -20.48 -10.91
C GLU A 77 24.25 -18.99 -11.33
N LYS A 78 23.52 -18.61 -12.37
CA LYS A 78 23.42 -17.24 -12.85
C LYS A 78 22.20 -16.55 -12.23
N TYR A 79 22.44 -15.45 -11.54
CA TYR A 79 21.37 -14.68 -10.92
C TYR A 79 20.35 -14.15 -11.94
N TYR A 80 20.75 -13.88 -13.19
CA TYR A 80 19.83 -13.46 -14.25
C TYR A 80 18.76 -14.53 -14.56
N VAL A 81 19.14 -15.81 -14.48
CA VAL A 81 18.21 -16.92 -14.68
C VAL A 81 17.28 -17.06 -13.48
N ARG A 82 17.81 -16.96 -12.26
CA ARG A 82 16.99 -16.96 -11.04
C ARG A 82 15.98 -15.81 -11.01
N TRP A 83 16.44 -14.61 -11.38
CA TRP A 83 15.66 -13.39 -11.53
C TRP A 83 14.48 -13.57 -12.49
N GLU A 84 14.74 -14.08 -13.71
CA GLU A 84 13.66 -14.36 -14.67
C GLU A 84 12.73 -15.50 -14.23
N ALA A 85 13.23 -16.49 -13.49
CA ALA A 85 12.38 -17.54 -12.93
C ALA A 85 11.36 -16.97 -11.93
N CYS A 86 11.79 -16.05 -11.06
CA CYS A 86 10.89 -15.36 -10.12
C CYS A 86 9.84 -14.51 -10.87
N GLN A 87 10.28 -13.74 -11.87
CA GLN A 87 9.37 -12.96 -12.72
C GLN A 87 8.36 -13.83 -13.48
N ALA A 88 8.80 -14.98 -14.00
CA ALA A 88 7.93 -15.90 -14.71
C ALA A 88 6.86 -16.45 -13.76
N LEU A 89 7.23 -16.91 -12.56
CA LEU A 89 6.26 -17.34 -11.53
C LEU A 89 5.24 -16.25 -11.21
N ALA A 90 5.70 -15.00 -11.05
CA ALA A 90 4.81 -13.87 -10.81
C ALA A 90 3.79 -13.64 -11.94
N LYS A 91 4.20 -13.83 -13.20
CA LYS A 91 3.33 -13.69 -14.39
C LYS A 91 2.40 -14.89 -14.60
N LEU A 92 2.74 -16.07 -14.06
CA LEU A 92 1.83 -17.21 -14.02
C LEU A 92 0.69 -17.01 -13.00
N GLY A 93 0.82 -16.03 -12.10
CA GLY A 93 -0.24 -15.57 -11.20
C GLY A 93 -0.66 -16.61 -10.16
N GLU A 94 -1.84 -16.41 -9.59
CA GLU A 94 -2.35 -17.22 -8.48
C GLU A 94 -2.47 -18.72 -8.81
N LYS A 95 -2.64 -19.09 -10.09
CA LYS A 95 -2.71 -20.50 -10.52
C LYS A 95 -1.42 -21.27 -10.23
N ALA A 96 -0.27 -20.60 -10.17
CA ALA A 96 1.00 -21.21 -9.83
C ALA A 96 1.27 -21.28 -8.31
N THR A 97 0.40 -20.70 -7.46
CA THR A 97 0.62 -20.62 -6.01
C THR A 97 0.47 -22.00 -5.33
N THR A 98 1.57 -22.74 -5.23
CA THR A 98 1.67 -23.96 -4.40
C THR A 98 2.52 -23.73 -3.16
N ASN A 99 2.56 -24.71 -2.24
CA ASN A 99 3.43 -24.62 -1.07
C ASN A 99 4.91 -24.66 -1.44
N GLU A 100 5.27 -25.43 -2.47
CA GLU A 100 6.63 -25.52 -2.99
C GLU A 100 7.06 -24.20 -3.63
N VAL A 101 6.15 -23.53 -4.35
CA VAL A 101 6.39 -22.19 -4.88
C VAL A 101 6.63 -21.20 -3.76
N ILE A 102 5.75 -21.13 -2.76
CA ILE A 102 5.95 -20.24 -1.62
C ILE A 102 7.28 -20.55 -0.89
N ALA A 103 7.64 -21.82 -0.70
CA ALA A 103 8.92 -22.17 -0.07
C ALA A 103 10.14 -21.69 -0.87
N ALA A 104 10.13 -21.88 -2.20
CA ALA A 104 11.24 -21.44 -3.04
C ALA A 104 11.34 -19.89 -3.12
N LEU A 105 10.19 -19.22 -3.17
CA LEU A 105 10.06 -17.78 -3.09
C LEU A 105 10.66 -17.23 -1.77
N LEU A 106 10.35 -17.85 -0.64
CA LEU A 106 10.96 -17.51 0.67
C LEU A 106 12.49 -17.71 0.70
N ASP A 107 13.01 -18.71 0.01
CA ASP A 107 14.46 -18.92 -0.10
C ASP A 107 15.11 -17.84 -0.99
N ALA A 108 14.46 -17.42 -2.07
CA ALA A 108 14.93 -16.35 -2.96
C ALA A 108 14.98 -14.96 -2.29
N LEU A 109 14.16 -14.72 -1.24
CA LEU A 109 14.29 -13.52 -0.40
C LEU A 109 15.63 -13.44 0.34
N ARG A 110 16.37 -14.55 0.39
CA ARG A 110 17.70 -14.63 1.02
C ARG A 110 18.83 -14.70 0.01
N ASP A 111 18.55 -14.49 -1.28
CA ASP A 111 19.55 -14.53 -2.33
C ASP A 111 20.62 -13.45 -2.14
N ASP A 112 21.88 -13.77 -2.42
CA ASP A 112 23.00 -12.83 -2.33
C ASP A 112 22.81 -11.62 -3.27
N ASN A 113 22.12 -11.81 -4.40
CA ASN A 113 21.86 -10.78 -5.38
C ASN A 113 20.58 -10.00 -5.05
N ARG A 114 20.74 -8.69 -4.81
CA ARG A 114 19.63 -7.77 -4.54
C ARG A 114 18.51 -7.79 -5.59
N ASN A 115 18.82 -8.01 -6.87
CA ASN A 115 17.82 -7.95 -7.93
C ASN A 115 16.89 -9.17 -7.84
N VAL A 116 17.41 -10.33 -7.42
CA VAL A 116 16.60 -11.51 -7.15
C VAL A 116 15.69 -11.23 -5.96
N ARG A 117 16.23 -10.67 -4.86
CA ARG A 117 15.42 -10.31 -3.68
C ARG A 117 14.32 -9.29 -3.97
N VAL A 118 14.56 -8.31 -4.86
CA VAL A 118 13.55 -7.33 -5.29
C VAL A 118 12.41 -8.04 -6.03
N GLU A 119 12.71 -8.78 -7.10
CA GLU A 119 11.66 -9.47 -7.86
C GLU A 119 10.89 -10.47 -7.03
N GLU A 120 11.56 -11.06 -6.05
CA GLU A 120 10.92 -11.99 -5.14
C GLU A 120 9.83 -11.30 -4.31
N CYS A 121 10.11 -10.10 -3.78
CA CYS A 121 9.07 -9.29 -3.13
C CYS A 121 7.93 -9.00 -4.12
N GLU A 122 8.25 -8.53 -5.33
CA GLU A 122 7.24 -8.22 -6.36
C GLU A 122 6.40 -9.46 -6.73
N ALA A 123 7.02 -10.64 -6.82
CA ALA A 123 6.36 -11.91 -7.11
C ALA A 123 5.35 -12.26 -6.03
N LEU A 124 5.75 -12.21 -4.75
CA LEU A 124 4.85 -12.42 -3.61
C LEU A 124 3.67 -11.43 -3.61
N GLY A 125 3.91 -10.17 -3.99
CA GLY A 125 2.86 -9.16 -4.11
C GLY A 125 1.87 -9.46 -5.24
N LYS A 126 2.34 -9.99 -6.38
CA LYS A 126 1.50 -10.37 -7.52
C LYS A 126 0.69 -11.65 -7.29
N LEU A 127 1.13 -12.53 -6.40
CA LEU A 127 0.32 -13.65 -5.92
C LEU A 127 -0.84 -13.19 -5.01
N GLY A 128 -0.86 -11.90 -4.63
CA GLY A 128 -1.96 -11.24 -3.94
C GLY A 128 -2.20 -11.76 -2.52
N GLU A 129 -3.40 -11.48 -2.00
CA GLU A 129 -3.81 -11.87 -0.64
C GLU A 129 -3.69 -13.38 -0.35
N SER A 130 -3.67 -14.23 -1.39
CA SER A 130 -3.51 -15.68 -1.24
C SER A 130 -2.12 -16.07 -0.69
N ALA A 131 -1.12 -15.23 -0.91
CA ALA A 131 0.25 -15.41 -0.43
C ALA A 131 0.49 -14.88 0.99
N ALA A 132 -0.48 -14.20 1.61
CA ALA A 132 -0.37 -13.59 2.95
C ALA A 132 -0.36 -14.63 4.09
N ARG A 133 0.64 -15.52 4.09
CA ARG A 133 0.91 -16.53 5.12
C ARG A 133 1.89 -15.96 6.14
N ASN A 134 1.85 -16.46 7.38
CA ASN A 134 2.71 -15.96 8.46
C ASN A 134 4.21 -15.97 8.12
N GLU A 135 4.67 -17.03 7.44
CA GLU A 135 6.06 -17.16 6.97
C GLU A 135 6.44 -16.12 5.90
N VAL A 136 5.53 -15.83 4.97
CA VAL A 136 5.69 -14.76 3.96
C VAL A 136 5.73 -13.39 4.62
N ILE A 137 4.77 -13.12 5.53
CA ILE A 137 4.72 -11.88 6.29
C ILE A 137 6.01 -11.68 7.09
N THR A 138 6.49 -12.72 7.78
CA THR A 138 7.74 -12.67 8.56
C THR A 138 8.95 -12.38 7.67
N ALA A 139 9.02 -13.00 6.49
CA ALA A 139 10.11 -12.78 5.55
C ALA A 139 10.09 -11.36 4.96
N LEU A 140 8.91 -10.85 4.59
CA LEU A 140 8.74 -9.48 4.10
C LEU A 140 9.07 -8.44 5.18
N VAL A 141 8.68 -8.66 6.44
CA VAL A 141 9.07 -7.81 7.57
C VAL A 141 10.59 -7.72 7.69
N ASN A 142 11.31 -8.83 7.50
CA ASN A 142 12.77 -8.78 7.48
C ASN A 142 13.30 -8.03 6.24
N ALA A 143 12.66 -8.18 5.08
CA ALA A 143 13.05 -7.51 3.83
C ALA A 143 12.84 -5.98 3.90
N VAL A 144 11.88 -5.49 4.69
CA VAL A 144 11.74 -4.05 5.02
C VAL A 144 13.01 -3.51 5.69
N GLY A 145 13.82 -4.36 6.33
CA GLY A 145 15.12 -4.00 6.92
C GLY A 145 16.34 -4.31 6.04
N ASP A 146 16.17 -4.69 4.77
CA ASP A 146 17.27 -5.10 3.90
C ASP A 146 18.32 -3.98 3.71
N VAL A 147 19.59 -4.38 3.53
CA VAL A 147 20.70 -3.46 3.27
C VAL A 147 20.50 -2.62 1.99
N ASN A 148 19.75 -3.15 1.02
CA ASN A 148 19.47 -2.50 -0.24
C ASN A 148 18.11 -1.78 -0.21
N ARG A 149 18.13 -0.49 -0.53
CA ARG A 149 16.92 0.34 -0.56
C ARG A 149 15.82 -0.18 -1.50
N ASN A 150 16.18 -0.80 -2.63
CA ASN A 150 15.17 -1.27 -3.58
C ASN A 150 14.43 -2.49 -3.01
N VAL A 151 15.11 -3.33 -2.22
CA VAL A 151 14.48 -4.47 -1.54
C VAL A 151 13.55 -3.96 -0.45
N ARG A 152 14.01 -3.00 0.38
CA ARG A 152 13.16 -2.38 1.41
C ARG A 152 11.90 -1.75 0.83
N ARG A 153 12.09 -1.00 -0.26
CA ARG A 153 11.02 -0.35 -1.01
C ARG A 153 9.98 -1.37 -1.48
N GLU A 154 10.42 -2.38 -2.24
CA GLU A 154 9.52 -3.40 -2.79
C GLU A 154 8.84 -4.23 -1.68
N ALA A 155 9.53 -4.48 -0.56
CA ALA A 155 8.94 -5.15 0.60
C ALA A 155 7.80 -4.34 1.22
N CYS A 156 7.95 -3.01 1.36
CA CYS A 156 6.86 -2.13 1.79
C CYS A 156 5.67 -2.22 0.82
N GLU A 157 5.92 -2.01 -0.48
CA GLU A 157 4.88 -2.07 -1.52
C GLU A 157 4.15 -3.42 -1.51
N THR A 158 4.90 -4.51 -1.36
CA THR A 158 4.37 -5.87 -1.29
C THR A 158 3.48 -6.08 -0.06
N LEU A 159 3.90 -5.63 1.12
CA LEU A 159 3.06 -5.70 2.33
C LEU A 159 1.74 -4.94 2.15
N GLY A 160 1.77 -3.80 1.46
CA GLY A 160 0.57 -3.06 1.06
C GLY A 160 -0.34 -3.86 0.11
N LYS A 161 0.23 -4.53 -0.90
CA LYS A 161 -0.51 -5.37 -1.86
C LYS A 161 -1.15 -6.61 -1.21
N LEU A 162 -0.55 -7.14 -0.15
CA LEU A 162 -1.15 -8.23 0.64
C LEU A 162 -2.34 -7.77 1.51
N GLY A 163 -2.55 -6.45 1.65
CA GLY A 163 -3.72 -5.84 2.25
C GLY A 163 -3.95 -6.24 3.71
N GLU A 164 -5.22 -6.24 4.13
CA GLU A 164 -5.62 -6.49 5.52
C GLU A 164 -5.16 -7.84 6.10
N ARG A 165 -4.82 -8.81 5.27
CA ARG A 165 -4.30 -10.11 5.74
C ARG A 165 -2.87 -10.00 6.28
N ALA A 166 -2.10 -9.03 5.80
CA ALA A 166 -0.76 -8.74 6.29
C ALA A 166 -0.76 -7.78 7.51
N ALA A 167 -1.90 -7.19 7.88
CA ALA A 167 -2.02 -6.19 8.94
C ALA A 167 -1.81 -6.76 10.35
N THR A 168 -0.59 -7.16 10.65
CA THR A 168 -0.11 -7.62 11.96
C THR A 168 0.62 -6.48 12.67
N ASN A 169 0.73 -6.56 14.00
CA ASN A 169 1.45 -5.55 14.79
C ASN A 169 2.93 -5.46 14.37
N GLU A 170 3.54 -6.59 14.00
CA GLU A 170 4.91 -6.66 13.51
C GLU A 170 5.07 -5.93 12.18
N VAL A 171 4.12 -6.10 11.24
CA VAL A 171 4.11 -5.37 9.97
C VAL A 171 3.92 -3.88 10.19
N ILE A 172 2.95 -3.49 11.01
CA ILE A 172 2.70 -2.08 11.34
C ILE A 172 3.97 -1.47 11.94
N ALA A 173 4.60 -2.12 12.92
CA ALA A 173 5.84 -1.63 13.53
C ALA A 173 6.99 -1.53 12.53
N ALA A 174 7.13 -2.49 11.61
CA ALA A 174 8.16 -2.46 10.57
C ALA A 174 7.95 -1.29 9.60
N LEU A 175 6.72 -1.09 9.12
CA LEU A 175 6.39 0.02 8.22
C LEU A 175 6.53 1.38 8.92
N LEU A 176 6.12 1.50 10.19
CA LEU A 176 6.31 2.72 10.97
C LEU A 176 7.81 3.10 11.09
N ASN A 177 8.69 2.11 11.21
CA ASN A 177 10.14 2.36 11.18
C ASN A 177 10.62 2.75 9.77
N ALA A 178 10.08 2.13 8.72
CA ALA A 178 10.42 2.45 7.33
C ALA A 178 10.00 3.86 6.90
N MET A 179 9.01 4.48 7.54
CA MET A 179 8.68 5.91 7.35
C MET A 179 9.84 6.84 7.70
N ARG A 180 10.85 6.36 8.44
CA ARG A 180 12.06 7.10 8.80
C ARG A 180 13.29 6.68 7.99
N ASP A 181 13.09 5.94 6.90
CA ASP A 181 14.18 5.48 6.06
C ASP A 181 14.95 6.65 5.43
N GLY A 182 16.26 6.48 5.23
CA GLY A 182 17.11 7.48 4.58
C GLY A 182 16.77 7.71 3.10
N ASN A 183 16.06 6.78 2.45
CA ASN A 183 15.62 6.92 1.07
C ASN A 183 14.13 7.31 0.99
N ALA A 184 13.83 8.34 0.18
CA ALA A 184 12.49 8.88 0.02
C ALA A 184 11.49 7.88 -0.58
N ASP A 185 11.93 7.05 -1.54
CA ASP A 185 11.06 6.06 -2.19
C ASP A 185 10.58 5.00 -1.18
N VAL A 186 11.47 4.54 -0.29
CA VAL A 186 11.11 3.62 0.82
C VAL A 186 10.08 4.26 1.76
N ARG A 187 10.24 5.55 2.11
CA ARG A 187 9.30 6.25 2.98
C ARG A 187 7.92 6.37 2.33
N GLY A 188 7.87 6.76 1.06
CA GLY A 188 6.62 6.85 0.28
C GLY A 188 5.87 5.52 0.28
N ASP A 189 6.56 4.43 -0.06
CA ASP A 189 5.95 3.10 -0.12
C ASP A 189 5.55 2.58 1.27
N ALA A 190 6.24 3.00 2.34
CA ALA A 190 5.82 2.69 3.71
C ALA A 190 4.50 3.39 4.11
N TYR A 191 4.34 4.67 3.75
CA TYR A 191 3.08 5.39 3.97
C TYR A 191 1.93 4.78 3.17
N GLU A 192 2.18 4.47 1.89
CA GLU A 192 1.18 3.83 1.03
C GLU A 192 0.79 2.45 1.57
N ALA A 193 1.76 1.63 1.97
CA ALA A 193 1.51 0.32 2.54
C ALA A 193 0.64 0.39 3.80
N LEU A 194 0.95 1.29 4.74
CA LEU A 194 0.13 1.49 5.94
C LEU A 194 -1.32 1.85 5.60
N GLY A 195 -1.54 2.68 4.58
CA GLY A 195 -2.88 3.01 4.11
C GLY A 195 -3.60 1.84 3.44
N ASN A 196 -2.87 0.99 2.72
CA ASN A 196 -3.41 -0.17 2.00
C ASN A 196 -3.70 -1.38 2.89
N LEU A 197 -3.12 -1.44 4.09
CA LEU A 197 -3.42 -2.47 5.09
C LEU A 197 -4.83 -2.33 5.72
N GLY A 198 -5.57 -1.27 5.38
CA GLY A 198 -6.97 -1.08 5.77
C GLY A 198 -7.20 -0.82 7.26
N GLU A 199 -8.42 -1.06 7.73
CA GLU A 199 -8.87 -0.78 9.11
C GLU A 199 -8.00 -1.45 10.17
N LYS A 200 -7.48 -2.64 9.88
CA LYS A 200 -6.66 -3.39 10.86
C LYS A 200 -5.31 -2.74 11.16
N ALA A 201 -4.78 -1.94 10.24
CA ALA A 201 -3.55 -1.17 10.49
C ALA A 201 -3.80 0.15 11.20
N ALA A 202 -5.05 0.63 11.18
CA ALA A 202 -5.47 1.78 11.95
C ALA A 202 -5.48 1.42 13.44
N THR A 203 -4.34 1.58 14.09
CA THR A 203 -4.17 1.40 15.53
C THR A 203 -3.94 2.76 16.18
N ILE A 204 -4.22 2.89 17.48
CA ILE A 204 -3.97 4.15 18.21
C ILE A 204 -2.48 4.47 18.14
N GLU A 205 -1.62 3.47 18.35
CA GLU A 205 -0.18 3.61 18.29
C GLU A 205 0.30 4.05 16.90
N GLY A 206 -0.20 3.42 15.84
CA GLY A 206 0.12 3.78 14.46
C GLY A 206 -0.33 5.18 14.11
N PHE A 207 -1.56 5.55 14.46
CA PHE A 207 -2.08 6.90 14.23
C PHE A 207 -1.28 7.97 14.98
N VAL A 208 -0.96 7.73 16.26
CA VAL A 208 -0.13 8.63 17.05
C VAL A 208 1.26 8.78 16.43
N ALA A 209 1.85 7.69 15.93
CA ALA A 209 3.14 7.74 15.24
C ALA A 209 3.07 8.61 13.97
N LEU A 210 2.05 8.41 13.12
CA LEU A 210 1.82 9.23 11.92
C LEU A 210 1.65 10.73 12.26
N VAL A 211 0.84 11.05 13.26
CA VAL A 211 0.66 12.44 13.72
C VAL A 211 1.95 13.04 14.27
N ASN A 212 2.80 12.25 14.93
CA ASN A 212 4.09 12.73 15.40
C ASN A 212 5.07 12.97 14.24
N GLU A 213 5.03 12.20 13.16
CA GLU A 213 5.86 12.46 11.97
C GLU A 213 5.53 13.81 11.32
N LEU A 214 4.26 14.26 11.36
CA LEU A 214 3.90 15.61 10.90
C LEU A 214 4.65 16.73 11.63
N SER A 215 5.06 16.48 12.87
CA SER A 215 5.83 17.44 13.67
C SER A 215 7.33 17.40 13.42
N GLY A 216 7.81 16.42 12.66
CA GLY A 216 9.19 16.32 12.23
C GLY A 216 9.50 17.25 11.06
N THR A 217 10.79 17.44 10.79
CA THR A 217 11.26 18.04 9.54
C THR A 217 11.27 16.97 8.46
N ILE A 218 10.14 16.72 7.82
CA ILE A 218 10.02 15.83 6.66
C ILE A 218 10.01 16.63 5.36
N SER A 219 10.31 16.00 4.22
CA SER A 219 10.31 16.71 2.94
C SER A 219 8.88 16.99 2.46
N ASP A 220 8.70 17.99 1.58
CA ASP A 220 7.39 18.29 0.98
C ASP A 220 6.76 17.06 0.28
N ALA A 221 7.61 16.20 -0.31
CA ALA A 221 7.14 14.95 -0.91
C ALA A 221 6.64 13.96 0.14
N ASP A 222 7.34 13.82 1.27
CA ASP A 222 6.89 12.96 2.38
C ASP A 222 5.58 13.46 2.99
N HIS A 223 5.37 14.78 3.04
CA HIS A 223 4.12 15.37 3.50
C HIS A 223 2.93 14.92 2.64
N ILE A 224 3.08 14.81 1.32
CA ILE A 224 1.99 14.35 0.44
C ILE A 224 1.59 12.91 0.80
N TYR A 225 2.55 11.99 0.85
CA TYR A 225 2.31 10.58 1.18
C TYR A 225 1.74 10.40 2.59
N LEU A 226 2.30 11.12 3.57
CA LEU A 226 1.82 11.09 4.95
C LEU A 226 0.39 11.62 5.06
N ASN A 227 0.06 12.71 4.36
CA ASN A 227 -1.30 13.27 4.35
C ASN A 227 -2.29 12.28 3.75
N GLU A 228 -1.97 11.66 2.61
CA GLU A 228 -2.82 10.65 2.00
C GLU A 228 -3.03 9.44 2.91
N CYS A 229 -1.96 8.95 3.54
CA CYS A 229 -2.01 7.86 4.51
C CYS A 229 -2.92 8.21 5.71
N LEU A 230 -2.71 9.38 6.31
CA LEU A 230 -3.52 9.87 7.43
C LEU A 230 -5.00 9.96 7.07
N VAL A 231 -5.33 10.52 5.89
CA VAL A 231 -6.72 10.62 5.43
C VAL A 231 -7.34 9.23 5.28
N ARG A 232 -6.63 8.27 4.66
CA ARG A 232 -7.12 6.89 4.52
C ARG A 232 -7.40 6.25 5.87
N VAL A 233 -6.47 6.38 6.82
CA VAL A 233 -6.65 5.86 8.19
C VAL A 233 -7.83 6.55 8.88
N MET A 234 -7.97 7.87 8.75
CA MET A 234 -9.09 8.62 9.35
C MET A 234 -10.46 8.26 8.76
N CYS A 235 -10.54 7.74 7.53
CA CYS A 235 -11.82 7.38 6.93
C CYS A 235 -12.47 6.14 7.57
N SER A 236 -11.68 5.28 8.21
CA SER A 236 -12.14 3.95 8.64
C SER A 236 -11.79 3.60 10.10
N PHE A 237 -11.20 4.54 10.85
CA PHE A 237 -10.68 4.28 12.19
C PHE A 237 -11.58 4.80 13.32
N ASP A 238 -12.51 3.96 13.79
CA ASP A 238 -13.45 4.32 14.87
C ASP A 238 -12.77 4.53 16.23
N GLU A 239 -11.59 3.93 16.47
CA GLU A 239 -10.87 4.06 17.74
C GLU A 239 -10.16 5.41 17.89
N MET A 240 -10.24 6.31 16.89
CA MET A 240 -9.83 7.72 17.05
C MET A 240 -10.50 8.40 18.25
N LYS A 241 -11.68 7.93 18.68
CA LYS A 241 -12.35 8.42 19.89
C LYS A 241 -11.55 8.22 21.19
N GLN A 242 -10.57 7.32 21.18
CA GLN A 242 -9.70 7.01 22.30
C GLN A 242 -8.42 7.85 22.32
N LEU A 243 -8.19 8.68 21.28
CA LEU A 243 -7.01 9.54 21.20
C LEU A 243 -6.98 10.57 22.34
N LYS A 244 -5.77 10.85 22.83
CA LYS A 244 -5.55 11.89 23.85
C LYS A 244 -5.69 13.28 23.24
N SER A 245 -6.14 14.24 24.05
CA SER A 245 -6.32 15.64 23.63
C SER A 245 -5.08 16.23 22.96
N GLU A 246 -3.87 15.91 23.46
CA GLU A 246 -2.61 16.39 22.86
C GLU A 246 -2.44 15.93 21.41
N THR A 247 -2.76 14.67 21.09
CA THR A 247 -2.66 14.13 19.73
C THR A 247 -3.66 14.82 18.80
N VAL A 248 -4.90 15.02 19.27
CA VAL A 248 -5.94 15.72 18.51
C VAL A 248 -5.56 17.18 18.27
N GLU A 249 -4.91 17.83 19.24
CA GLU A 249 -4.40 19.21 19.08
C GLU A 249 -3.31 19.31 18.02
N LYS A 250 -2.35 18.38 18.02
CA LYS A 250 -1.31 18.31 16.98
C LYS A 250 -1.94 18.11 15.60
N LEU A 251 -2.81 17.12 15.46
CA LEU A 251 -3.52 16.85 14.20
C LEU A 251 -4.26 18.08 13.68
N PHE A 252 -5.04 18.75 14.54
CA PHE A 252 -5.77 19.96 14.16
C PHE A 252 -4.84 21.10 13.73
N TYR A 253 -3.72 21.29 14.44
CA TYR A 253 -2.72 22.30 14.06
C TYR A 253 -2.16 22.04 12.66
N PHE A 254 -1.81 20.79 12.33
CA PHE A 254 -1.26 20.47 11.01
C PHE A 254 -2.28 20.63 9.90
N ILE A 255 -3.47 20.07 10.07
CA ILE A 255 -4.56 20.20 9.08
C ILE A 255 -4.87 21.66 8.77
N ARG A 256 -4.81 22.55 9.77
CA ARG A 256 -5.09 23.97 9.58
C ARG A 256 -3.96 24.70 8.83
N ASN A 257 -2.71 24.32 9.05
CA ASN A 257 -1.55 25.09 8.59
C ASN A 257 -0.87 24.50 7.34
N VAL A 258 -1.20 23.25 6.98
CA VAL A 258 -0.67 22.57 5.78
C VAL A 258 -1.73 22.62 4.68
N THR A 259 -1.40 23.27 3.57
CA THR A 259 -2.35 23.62 2.49
C THR A 259 -2.80 22.45 1.60
N GLN A 260 -2.45 21.20 1.94
CA GLN A 260 -2.65 20.01 1.08
C GLN A 260 -3.35 18.83 1.78
N PHE A 261 -4.12 19.07 2.85
CA PHE A 261 -4.99 18.02 3.41
C PHE A 261 -6.31 17.95 2.64
N ASP A 262 -6.46 16.95 1.77
CA ASP A 262 -7.76 16.62 1.19
C ASP A 262 -8.60 15.82 2.19
N LEU A 263 -9.43 16.52 2.96
CA LEU A 263 -10.35 15.89 3.91
C LEU A 263 -11.72 15.57 3.28
N THR A 264 -11.89 15.80 1.98
CA THR A 264 -13.15 15.47 1.30
C THR A 264 -13.55 13.99 1.39
N PRO A 265 -12.63 13.01 1.49
CA PRO A 265 -13.01 11.61 1.67
C PRO A 265 -13.63 11.28 3.04
N ILE A 266 -13.41 12.12 4.05
CA ILE A 266 -13.81 11.83 5.44
C ILE A 266 -15.30 12.12 5.64
N SER A 267 -16.04 11.14 6.16
CA SER A 267 -17.46 11.30 6.49
C SER A 267 -17.66 12.20 7.71
N LEU A 268 -18.50 13.23 7.58
CA LEU A 268 -18.92 14.07 8.71
C LEU A 268 -19.68 13.30 9.77
N GLU A 269 -20.43 12.26 9.39
CA GLU A 269 -21.12 11.40 10.34
C GLU A 269 -20.11 10.68 11.23
N HIS A 270 -19.10 10.06 10.62
CA HIS A 270 -18.02 9.39 11.33
C HIS A 270 -17.27 10.36 12.26
N MET A 271 -16.83 11.51 11.75
CA MET A 271 -16.13 12.52 12.55
C MET A 271 -16.96 13.07 13.69
N SER A 272 -18.26 13.26 13.47
CA SER A 272 -19.17 13.72 14.52
C SER A 272 -19.36 12.64 15.60
N LYS A 273 -19.45 11.36 15.23
CA LYS A 273 -19.47 10.25 16.20
C LYS A 273 -18.19 10.21 17.02
N VAL A 274 -17.03 10.32 16.39
CA VAL A 274 -15.72 10.38 17.08
C VAL A 274 -15.67 11.55 18.08
N PHE A 275 -16.13 12.73 17.69
CA PHE A 275 -16.25 13.89 18.60
C PHE A 275 -17.18 13.59 19.78
N LEU A 276 -18.40 13.12 19.50
CA LEU A 276 -19.41 12.89 20.51
C LEU A 276 -19.05 11.78 21.46
N ASP A 277 -18.26 10.79 21.04
CA ASP A 277 -17.75 9.71 21.88
C ASP A 277 -16.56 10.17 22.71
N SER A 278 -15.59 10.85 22.11
CA SER A 278 -14.38 11.30 22.81
C SER A 278 -14.65 12.44 23.80
N GLY A 279 -15.60 13.33 23.48
CA GLY A 279 -15.82 14.58 24.23
C GLY A 279 -14.70 15.61 24.07
N ILE A 280 -13.74 15.40 23.16
CA ILE A 280 -12.63 16.33 22.94
C ILE A 280 -13.08 17.45 21.99
N VAL A 281 -13.21 18.67 22.54
CA VAL A 281 -13.69 19.87 21.83
C VAL A 281 -12.89 20.16 20.55
N ARG A 282 -11.62 19.77 20.48
CA ARG A 282 -10.76 20.02 19.31
C ARG A 282 -11.23 19.32 18.04
N TRP A 283 -11.96 18.22 18.14
CA TRP A 283 -12.58 17.60 16.97
C TRP A 283 -13.59 18.51 16.29
N LEU A 284 -14.22 19.45 17.01
CA LEU A 284 -15.16 20.42 16.42
C LEU A 284 -14.52 21.26 15.33
N GLY A 285 -13.25 21.64 15.50
CA GLY A 285 -12.51 22.39 14.49
C GLY A 285 -12.37 21.60 13.19
N LEU A 286 -12.05 20.30 13.29
CA LEU A 286 -12.01 19.40 12.13
C LEU A 286 -13.39 19.20 11.52
N VAL A 287 -14.40 18.90 12.34
CA VAL A 287 -15.78 18.65 11.89
C VAL A 287 -16.32 19.87 11.14
N ALA A 288 -16.11 21.08 11.66
CA ALA A 288 -16.51 22.32 10.99
C ALA A 288 -15.73 22.56 9.68
N TYR A 289 -14.43 22.26 9.67
CA TYR A 289 -13.59 22.43 8.49
C TYR A 289 -13.98 21.47 7.35
N VAL A 290 -14.20 20.19 7.67
CA VAL A 290 -14.69 19.18 6.72
C VAL A 290 -16.04 19.59 6.15
N ALA A 291 -16.97 20.06 6.98
CA ALA A 291 -18.28 20.52 6.51
C ALA A 291 -18.19 21.73 5.57
N LEU A 292 -17.29 22.67 5.87
CA LEU A 292 -17.03 23.81 4.99
C LEU A 292 -16.46 23.34 3.64
N LEU A 293 -15.46 22.47 3.65
CA LEU A 293 -14.82 21.93 2.44
C LEU A 293 -15.83 21.18 1.55
N GLN A 294 -16.74 20.43 2.16
CA GLN A 294 -17.76 19.65 1.45
C GLN A 294 -19.02 20.46 1.10
N GLY A 295 -19.15 21.71 1.56
CA GLY A 295 -20.33 22.54 1.36
C GLY A 295 -21.58 22.00 2.07
N ILE A 296 -21.40 21.28 3.17
CA ILE A 296 -22.45 20.58 3.90
C ILE A 296 -22.93 21.44 5.07
N ALA A 297 -24.25 21.53 5.22
CA ALA A 297 -24.86 22.17 6.37
C ALA A 297 -25.03 21.16 7.52
N VAL A 298 -24.60 21.54 8.72
CA VAL A 298 -24.82 20.77 9.95
C VAL A 298 -25.66 21.61 10.90
N THR A 299 -26.72 21.02 11.45
CA THR A 299 -27.56 21.66 12.47
C THR A 299 -27.84 20.67 13.59
N VAL A 300 -28.28 21.19 14.74
CA VAL A 300 -28.66 20.38 15.89
C VAL A 300 -30.04 20.80 16.33
N LYS A 301 -30.92 19.83 16.56
CA LYS A 301 -32.30 20.05 17.00
C LYS A 301 -32.63 19.09 18.13
N GLY A 302 -32.82 19.62 19.33
CA GLY A 302 -33.01 18.79 20.53
C GLY A 302 -31.74 18.00 20.83
N SER A 303 -31.87 16.67 20.92
CA SER A 303 -30.77 15.71 21.12
C SER A 303 -30.18 15.17 19.81
N CYS A 304 -30.62 15.67 18.65
CA CYS A 304 -30.27 15.13 17.34
C CYS A 304 -29.36 16.08 16.56
N ILE A 305 -28.29 15.55 15.96
CA ILE A 305 -27.51 16.25 14.93
C ILE A 305 -28.03 15.84 13.57
N TRP A 306 -28.18 16.84 12.70
CA TRP A 306 -28.66 16.72 11.33
C TRP A 306 -27.56 17.20 10.39
N ILE A 307 -27.14 16.33 9.47
CA ILE A 307 -26.17 16.64 8.41
C ILE A 307 -26.92 16.64 7.08
N TYR A 308 -26.83 17.73 6.31
CA TYR A 308 -27.48 17.89 5.00
C TYR A 308 -26.46 17.90 3.87
N ASP A 309 -26.28 16.76 3.22
CA ASP A 309 -25.24 16.52 2.21
C ASP A 309 -25.73 16.75 0.75
N GLY A 310 -26.90 17.35 0.58
CA GLY A 310 -27.54 17.57 -0.72
C GLY A 310 -28.19 16.33 -1.35
N LYS A 311 -27.91 15.12 -0.85
CA LYS A 311 -28.57 13.86 -1.23
C LYS A 311 -29.65 13.43 -0.23
N GLY A 312 -29.58 13.95 0.99
CA GLY A 312 -30.58 13.74 2.04
C GLY A 312 -30.18 14.43 3.34
N SER A 313 -30.68 13.88 4.45
CA SER A 313 -30.31 14.31 5.78
C SER A 313 -30.00 13.10 6.65
N LEU A 314 -28.83 13.09 7.29
CA LEU A 314 -28.44 12.07 8.26
C LEU A 314 -28.77 12.56 9.67
N GLU A 315 -29.41 11.70 10.46
CA GLU A 315 -29.78 11.97 11.85
C GLU A 315 -29.04 11.03 12.79
N PHE A 316 -28.41 11.58 13.83
CA PHE A 316 -27.86 10.77 14.92
C PHE A 316 -28.10 11.43 16.29
N ASN A 317 -28.47 10.59 17.25
CA ASN A 317 -28.83 10.98 18.60
C ASN A 317 -27.59 11.04 19.50
N SER A 318 -27.58 11.99 20.43
CA SER A 318 -26.61 12.05 21.53
C SER A 318 -27.30 12.39 22.83
N ASP A 319 -26.94 11.68 23.89
CA ASP A 319 -27.42 11.93 25.26
C ASP A 319 -26.58 13.00 25.99
N ARG A 320 -25.65 13.67 25.29
CA ARG A 320 -24.74 14.70 25.84
C ARG A 320 -25.07 16.12 25.34
N PRO A 321 -26.04 16.81 25.94
CA PRO A 321 -26.53 18.11 25.46
C PRO A 321 -25.47 19.23 25.48
N GLU A 322 -24.50 19.16 26.38
CA GLU A 322 -23.39 20.12 26.47
C GLU A 322 -22.44 20.04 25.25
N LEU A 323 -22.15 18.82 24.77
CA LEU A 323 -21.31 18.65 23.57
C LEU A 323 -22.07 19.04 22.29
N LEU A 324 -23.38 18.77 22.27
CA LEU A 324 -24.27 19.23 21.21
C LEU A 324 -24.29 20.76 21.12
N ALA A 325 -24.34 21.45 22.26
CA ALA A 325 -24.30 22.92 22.31
C ALA A 325 -22.98 23.48 21.75
N SER A 326 -21.83 22.87 22.09
CA SER A 326 -20.54 23.28 21.52
C SER A 326 -20.48 23.05 20.00
N LEU A 327 -21.11 21.99 19.49
CA LEU A 327 -21.22 21.75 18.05
C LEU A 327 -22.10 22.82 17.38
N ILE A 328 -23.24 23.18 17.98
CA ILE A 328 -24.07 24.31 17.52
C ILE A 328 -23.27 25.60 17.47
N GLU A 329 -22.51 25.92 18.52
CA GLU A 329 -21.72 27.16 18.57
C GLU A 329 -20.65 27.21 17.46
N ALA A 330 -20.01 26.08 17.18
CA ALA A 330 -19.03 25.97 16.11
C ALA A 330 -19.66 26.22 14.72
N PHE A 331 -20.87 25.70 14.47
CA PHE A 331 -21.57 25.81 13.19
C PHE A 331 -22.41 27.10 13.03
N GLY A 332 -22.98 27.63 14.11
CA GLY A 332 -23.72 28.90 14.11
C GLY A 332 -22.83 30.11 13.80
N ASN A 333 -21.52 29.96 13.99
CA ASN A 333 -20.48 30.95 13.71
C ASN A 333 -19.81 30.76 12.33
N GLN A 334 -20.41 30.02 11.39
CA GLN A 334 -19.85 29.82 10.04
C GLN A 334 -19.45 31.13 9.33
N LYS A 335 -20.07 32.27 9.67
CA LYS A 335 -19.70 33.59 9.13
C LYS A 335 -18.45 34.21 9.79
N SER A 336 -18.28 34.08 11.10
CA SER A 336 -17.17 34.68 11.87
C SER A 336 -15.92 33.81 11.92
N ALA A 337 -16.06 32.48 11.83
CA ALA A 337 -14.95 31.53 11.74
C ALA A 337 -14.15 31.67 10.41
N ILE A 338 -14.85 32.02 9.31
CA ILE A 338 -14.23 32.34 8.02
C ILE A 338 -13.45 33.67 8.10
N GLU A 339 -13.97 34.69 8.80
CA GLU A 339 -13.35 36.02 8.92
C GLU A 339 -12.21 36.12 9.96
N CYS A 340 -12.27 35.36 11.07
CA CYS A 340 -11.16 35.28 12.03
C CYS A 340 -9.98 34.44 11.52
N GLY A 341 -10.24 33.47 10.62
CA GLY A 341 -9.20 32.69 9.95
C GLY A 341 -8.42 33.49 8.91
N TRP A 342 -9.07 34.42 8.21
CA TRP A 342 -8.46 35.23 7.13
C TRP A 342 -7.75 36.50 7.62
N SER A 343 -8.20 37.11 8.72
CA SER A 343 -7.60 38.35 9.24
C SER A 343 -6.19 38.18 9.81
N SER A 344 -5.77 36.95 10.12
CA SER A 344 -4.40 36.64 10.56
C SER A 344 -3.42 36.36 9.39
N MET A 345 -3.91 36.30 8.15
CA MET A 345 -3.10 36.08 6.93
C MET A 345 -2.66 37.38 6.23
N GLN A 346 -3.14 38.56 6.63
CA GLN A 346 -2.70 39.86 6.08
C GLN A 346 -1.82 40.68 7.04
N GLY A 347 -1.30 40.05 8.10
CA GLY A 347 -0.59 40.72 9.18
C GLY A 347 0.93 40.52 9.19
N SER A 348 1.60 40.32 8.06
CA SER A 348 3.07 40.42 7.96
C SER A 348 3.54 40.58 6.52
N ASP A 349 3.09 41.64 5.85
CA ASP A 349 3.86 42.29 4.80
C ASP A 349 3.91 43.78 5.14
N ASN A 350 5.02 44.17 5.77
CA ASN A 350 5.52 45.55 5.82
C ASN A 350 7.05 45.49 5.94
#